data_AF-A0A090WNV5-F1
#
_entry.id   AF-A0A090WNV5-F1
#
_cell.length_a   1.000
_cell.length_b   1.000
_cell.length_c   1.000
_cell.angle_alpha   90.00
_cell.angle_beta   90.00
_cell.angle_gamma   90.00
#
_symmetry.space_group_name_H-M   'P 1'
#
loop_
_entity.id
_entity.type
_entity.pdbx_description
1 polymer ?
#
loop_
_entity_poly.entity_id
_entity_poly.type
_entity_poly.pdbx_seq_one_letter_code
_entity_poly.pdbx_strand_id
1 'polypeptide(L)'
;METLHKDAQKHIGQFVAEDFRTAAVFSKYKIDFCCNGNRSVEAACEKKGIDSNMLLEELESVLSTTTGQSIDYKSWPLDLLAEYIEKTHHRYVEEKIPVLRQF
;
A
#
# COMPACT_ATOMS: atom_id res chain seq x y z
N MET A 1 -18.33 -13.79 -4.64
CA MET A 1 -17.90 -13.68 -6.06
C MET A 1 -18.07 -12.26 -6.60
N GLU A 2 -19.20 -11.58 -6.42
CA GLU A 2 -19.36 -10.18 -6.90
C GLU A 2 -18.39 -9.17 -6.28
N THR A 3 -18.06 -9.30 -4.98
CA THR A 3 -17.14 -8.38 -4.29
C THR A 3 -15.70 -8.46 -4.83
N LEU A 4 -15.18 -9.68 -5.01
CA LEU A 4 -13.85 -9.94 -5.59
C LEU A 4 -13.72 -9.35 -7.00
N HIS A 5 -14.77 -9.45 -7.82
CA HIS A 5 -14.77 -8.89 -9.16
C HIS A 5 -14.72 -7.36 -9.16
N LYS A 6 -15.39 -6.72 -8.21
CA LYS A 6 -15.33 -5.26 -8.02
C LYS A 6 -13.95 -4.80 -7.54
N ASP A 7 -13.35 -5.54 -6.61
CA ASP A 7 -12.04 -5.23 -6.06
C ASP A 7 -10.89 -5.46 -7.06
N ALA A 8 -11.07 -6.34 -8.05
CA ALA A 8 -10.14 -6.50 -9.18
C ALA A 8 -9.98 -5.20 -10.00
N GLN A 9 -11.04 -4.37 -10.09
CA GLN A 9 -11.00 -3.08 -10.77
C GLN A 9 -10.51 -1.93 -9.89
N LYS A 10 -10.40 -2.13 -8.58
CA LYS A 10 -9.92 -1.12 -7.65
C LYS A 10 -8.44 -0.82 -7.86
N HIS A 11 -8.04 0.44 -7.71
CA HIS A 11 -6.64 0.84 -7.88
C HIS A 11 -5.76 0.35 -6.73
N ILE A 12 -4.56 -0.13 -7.07
CA ILE A 12 -3.57 -0.65 -6.11
C ILE A 12 -3.28 0.37 -4.99
N GLY A 13 -3.11 1.63 -5.36
CA GLY A 13 -2.80 2.72 -4.42
C GLY A 13 -3.94 2.96 -3.42
N GLN A 14 -5.19 2.64 -3.77
CA GLN A 14 -6.32 2.78 -2.85
C GLN A 14 -6.26 1.77 -1.71
N PHE A 15 -5.85 0.52 -1.99
CA PHE A 15 -5.66 -0.47 -0.93
C PHE A 15 -4.61 -0.01 0.09
N VAL A 16 -3.48 0.51 -0.39
CA VAL A 16 -2.40 0.98 0.49
C VAL A 16 -2.78 2.24 1.25
N ALA A 17 -3.55 3.14 0.63
CA ALA A 17 -4.06 4.34 1.28
C ALA A 17 -5.15 4.05 2.33
N GLU A 18 -5.91 2.96 2.19
CA GLU A 18 -6.85 2.47 3.20
C GLU A 18 -6.12 1.73 4.32
N ASP A 19 -5.16 0.90 3.97
CA ASP A 19 -4.37 0.14 4.92
C ASP A 19 -2.96 -0.11 4.38
N PHE A 20 -1.98 0.57 4.97
CA PHE A 20 -0.58 0.49 4.53
C PHE A 20 -0.01 -0.93 4.62
N ARG A 21 -0.59 -1.83 5.43
CA ARG A 21 -0.14 -3.22 5.58
C ARG A 21 -0.27 -4.00 4.26
N THR A 22 -1.23 -3.61 3.41
CA THR A 22 -1.41 -4.20 2.07
C THR A 22 -0.21 -3.97 1.15
N ALA A 23 0.63 -2.95 1.41
CA ALA A 23 1.87 -2.71 0.67
C ALA A 23 2.83 -3.91 0.71
N ALA A 24 2.86 -4.66 1.82
CA ALA A 24 3.68 -5.85 1.95
C ALA A 24 3.22 -6.96 1.00
N VAL A 25 1.91 -7.11 0.80
CA VAL A 25 1.34 -8.06 -0.16
C VAL A 25 1.76 -7.68 -1.57
N PHE A 26 1.53 -6.44 -2.01
CA PHE A 26 1.96 -6.01 -3.35
C PHE A 26 3.48 -6.18 -3.56
N SER A 27 4.29 -5.88 -2.54
CA SER A 27 5.74 -6.07 -2.57
C SER A 27 6.14 -7.54 -2.77
N LYS A 28 5.47 -8.48 -2.10
CA LYS A 28 5.66 -9.94 -2.27
C LYS A 28 5.44 -10.37 -3.73
N TYR A 29 4.44 -9.81 -4.39
CA TYR A 29 4.14 -10.04 -5.81
C TYR A 29 4.94 -9.13 -6.78
N LYS A 30 5.87 -8.33 -6.26
CA LYS A 30 6.67 -7.34 -6.99
C LYS A 30 5.81 -6.31 -7.75
N ILE A 31 4.59 -6.05 -7.29
CA ILE A 31 3.68 -5.04 -7.83
C ILE A 31 4.06 -3.68 -7.23
N ASP A 32 4.35 -2.73 -8.10
CA ASP A 32 4.73 -1.37 -7.72
C ASP A 32 3.48 -0.54 -7.38
N PHE A 33 3.17 -0.48 -6.09
CA PHE A 33 2.07 0.33 -5.56
C PHE A 33 2.44 1.81 -5.39
N CYS A 34 3.74 2.14 -5.38
CA CYS A 34 4.22 3.48 -5.05
C CYS A 34 4.17 4.41 -6.26
N CYS A 35 4.76 4.02 -7.39
CA CYS A 35 4.79 4.86 -8.60
C CYS A 35 3.63 4.54 -9.55
N ASN A 36 3.15 3.29 -9.54
CA ASN A 36 2.12 2.80 -10.46
C ASN A 36 0.81 2.43 -9.75
N GLY A 37 0.54 3.08 -8.60
CA GLY A 37 -0.63 2.81 -7.77
C GLY A 37 -1.99 3.16 -8.41
N ASN A 38 -2.00 3.92 -9.50
CA ASN A 38 -3.21 4.29 -10.25
C ASN A 38 -3.72 3.18 -11.19
N ARG A 39 -3.07 2.02 -11.26
CA ARG A 39 -3.53 0.87 -12.03
C ARG A 39 -4.45 -0.01 -11.20
N SER A 40 -5.41 -0.67 -11.85
CA SER A 40 -6.24 -1.69 -11.19
C SER A 40 -5.43 -2.91 -10.80
N VAL A 41 -5.94 -3.68 -9.84
CA VAL A 41 -5.37 -4.97 -9.43
C VAL A 41 -5.28 -5.92 -10.63
N GLU A 42 -6.35 -6.04 -11.41
CA GLU A 42 -6.40 -6.87 -12.61
C GLU A 42 -5.28 -6.48 -13.61
N ALA A 43 -5.18 -5.20 -13.95
CA ALA A 43 -4.18 -4.74 -14.91
C ALA A 43 -2.74 -4.95 -14.41
N ALA A 44 -2.49 -4.90 -13.09
CA ALA A 44 -1.18 -5.23 -12.53
C ALA A 44 -0.89 -6.73 -12.53
N CYS A 45 -1.90 -7.55 -12.27
CA CYS A 45 -1.79 -9.01 -12.30
C CYS A 45 -1.55 -9.55 -13.71
N GLU A 46 -2.32 -9.09 -14.71
CA GLU A 46 -2.18 -9.50 -16.11
C GLU A 46 -0.76 -9.30 -16.63
N LYS A 47 -0.16 -8.12 -16.37
CA LYS A 47 1.21 -7.80 -16.80
C LYS A 47 2.27 -8.76 -16.22
N LYS A 48 1.96 -9.44 -15.13
CA LYS A 48 2.87 -10.33 -14.39
C LYS A 48 2.48 -11.81 -14.47
N GLY A 49 1.35 -12.14 -15.10
CA GLY A 49 0.81 -13.50 -15.10
C GLY A 49 0.43 -14.00 -13.70
N ILE A 50 -0.08 -13.11 -12.84
CA ILE A 50 -0.54 -13.44 -11.48
C ILE A 50 -2.05 -13.67 -11.53
N ASP A 51 -2.54 -14.65 -10.77
CA ASP A 51 -3.98 -14.79 -10.53
C ASP A 51 -4.47 -13.66 -9.59
N SER A 52 -5.34 -12.79 -10.12
CA SER A 52 -5.90 -11.67 -9.36
C SER A 52 -6.73 -12.13 -8.16
N ASN A 53 -7.38 -13.29 -8.23
CA ASN A 53 -8.15 -13.80 -7.09
C ASN A 53 -7.24 -14.17 -5.92
N MET A 54 -6.12 -14.84 -6.18
CA MET A 54 -5.15 -15.18 -5.13
C MET A 54 -4.59 -13.93 -4.45
N LEU A 55 -4.28 -12.88 -5.22
CA LEU A 55 -3.80 -11.63 -4.67
C LEU A 55 -4.88 -10.95 -3.82
N LEU A 56 -6.13 -10.94 -4.27
CA LEU A 56 -7.26 -10.34 -3.55
C LEU A 56 -7.55 -11.09 -2.23
N GLU A 57 -7.46 -12.41 -2.22
CA GLU A 57 -7.61 -13.22 -1.00
C GLU A 57 -6.52 -12.89 0.03
N GLU A 58 -5.25 -12.72 -0.40
CA GLU A 58 -4.19 -12.29 0.52
C GLU A 58 -4.40 -10.85 1.03
N LEU A 59 -4.90 -9.94 0.19
CA LEU A 59 -5.25 -8.58 0.61
C LEU A 59 -6.40 -8.61 1.64
N GLU A 60 -7.44 -9.40 1.41
CA GLU A 60 -8.57 -9.55 2.33
C GLU A 60 -8.13 -10.17 3.67
N SER A 61 -7.18 -11.10 3.66
CA SER A 61 -6.60 -11.68 4.88
C SER A 61 -5.91 -10.62 5.75
N VAL A 62 -5.18 -9.68 5.13
CA VAL A 62 -4.55 -8.56 5.85
C VAL A 62 -5.58 -7.57 6.37
N LEU A 63 -6.60 -7.25 5.56
CA LEU A 63 -7.66 -6.31 5.95
C LEU A 63 -8.55 -6.86 7.07
N SER A 64 -8.78 -8.17 7.10
CA SER A 64 -9.56 -8.84 8.16
C SER A 64 -8.78 -9.04 9.46
N THR A 65 -7.47 -8.83 9.48
CA THR A 65 -6.69 -8.91 10.72
C THR A 65 -6.88 -7.65 11.55
N THR A 66 -7.60 -7.78 12.66
CA THR A 66 -7.74 -6.71 13.67
C THR A 66 -6.42 -6.53 14.42
N THR A 67 -5.62 -5.56 13.99
CA THR A 67 -4.55 -4.98 14.81
C THR A 67 -5.02 -3.61 15.31
N GLY A 68 -4.58 -3.18 16.50
CA GLY A 68 -5.11 -2.01 17.21
C GLY A 68 -5.19 -0.71 16.39
N GLN A 69 -5.91 0.28 16.95
CA GLN A 69 -6.29 1.57 16.35
C GLN A 69 -5.38 2.03 15.18
N SER A 70 -5.85 1.88 13.94
CA SER A 70 -5.26 2.57 12.81
C SER A 70 -5.65 4.04 12.87
N ILE A 71 -4.66 4.93 12.76
CA ILE A 71 -4.90 6.37 12.64
C ILE A 71 -5.56 6.63 11.28
N ASP A 72 -6.70 7.31 11.26
CA ASP A 72 -7.38 7.71 10.02
C ASP A 72 -6.72 8.96 9.43
N TYR A 73 -5.58 8.76 8.76
CA TYR A 73 -4.84 9.83 8.09
C TYR A 73 -5.65 10.53 6.99
N LYS A 74 -6.71 9.91 6.45
CA LYS A 74 -7.54 10.53 5.40
C LYS A 74 -8.39 11.69 5.94
N SER A 75 -8.70 11.66 7.22
CA SER A 75 -9.45 12.73 7.90
C SER A 75 -8.57 13.92 8.30
N TRP A 76 -7.25 13.80 8.18
CA TRP A 76 -6.34 14.85 8.64
C TRP A 76 -6.36 16.07 7.71
N PRO A 77 -6.26 17.28 8.28
CA PRO A 77 -5.88 18.47 7.52
C PRO A 77 -4.56 18.26 6.77
N LEU A 78 -4.45 18.85 5.57
CA LEU A 78 -3.28 18.63 4.71
C LEU A 78 -1.98 19.18 5.30
N ASP A 79 -2.04 20.26 6.06
CA ASP A 79 -0.92 20.85 6.79
C ASP A 79 -0.41 19.90 7.88
N LEU A 80 -1.33 19.33 8.68
CA LEU A 80 -0.99 18.33 9.70
C LEU A 80 -0.38 17.06 9.07
N LEU A 81 -0.96 16.58 7.96
CA LEU A 81 -0.45 15.40 7.26
C LEU A 81 0.96 15.64 6.70
N ALA A 82 1.19 16.81 6.08
CA ALA A 82 2.50 17.17 5.56
C ALA A 82 3.56 17.27 6.69
N GLU A 83 3.21 17.92 7.80
CA GLU A 83 4.09 18.04 8.97
C GLU A 83 4.45 16.66 9.55
N TYR A 84 3.46 15.76 9.63
CA TYR A 84 3.70 14.40 10.11
C TYR A 84 4.61 13.59 9.20
N ILE A 85 4.42 13.67 7.87
CA ILE A 85 5.28 12.99 6.88
C ILE A 85 6.71 13.50 6.99
N GLU A 86 6.92 14.81 7.10
CA GLU A 86 8.25 15.39 7.25
C GLU A 86 8.92 14.89 8.54
N LYS A 87 8.22 15.00 9.68
CA LYS A 87 8.77 14.67 11.00
C LYS A 87 9.02 13.18 11.20
N THR A 88 8.23 12.33 10.55
CA THR A 88 8.29 10.87 10.76
C THR A 88 9.12 10.19 9.67
N HIS A 89 8.84 10.49 8.40
CA HIS A 89 9.46 9.79 7.27
C HIS A 89 10.72 10.49 6.75
N HIS A 90 10.63 11.80 6.42
CA HIS A 90 11.78 12.50 5.83
C HIS A 90 12.97 12.53 6.79
N ARG A 91 12.75 12.89 8.06
CA ARG A 91 13.81 12.86 9.08
C ARG A 91 14.46 11.49 9.24
N TYR A 92 13.65 10.43 9.30
CA TYR A 92 14.18 9.06 9.35
C TYR A 92 15.07 8.76 8.14
N VAL A 93 14.61 9.09 6.93
CA VAL A 93 15.37 8.84 5.69
C VAL A 93 16.69 9.62 5.69
N GLU A 94 16.66 10.91 6.04
CA GLU A 94 17.85 11.77 6.14
C GLU A 94 18.85 11.25 7.16
N GLU A 95 18.39 10.74 8.30
CA GLU A 95 19.24 10.16 9.34
C GLU A 95 19.86 8.81 8.92
N LYS A 96 19.12 7.96 8.19
CA LYS A 96 19.57 6.61 7.85
C LYS A 96 20.40 6.52 6.58
N ILE A 97 20.16 7.37 5.58
CA ILE A 97 20.91 7.34 4.31
C ILE A 97 22.44 7.42 4.54
N PRO A 98 22.98 8.37 5.33
CA PRO A 98 24.42 8.46 5.54
C PRO A 98 25.04 7.20 6.15
N VAL A 99 24.30 6.51 7.03
CA VAL A 99 24.73 5.24 7.63
C VAL A 99 24.77 4.13 6.59
N LEU A 100 23.74 4.01 5.75
CA LEU A 100 23.67 2.99 4.71
C LEU A 100 24.74 3.19 3.62
N ARG A 101 25.14 4.43 3.33
CA ARG A 101 26.18 4.76 2.34
C ARG A 101 27.61 4.39 2.76
N GLN A 102 27.81 3.94 4.00
CA GLN A 102 29.12 3.50 4.50
C GLN A 102 29.44 2.04 4.14
N PHE A 103 28.48 1.31 3.58
CA PHE A 103 28.59 -0.08 3.13
C PHE A 103 28.44 -0.18 1.61
#